data_AF-A0A1H8ZX31-F1
#
_entry.id   AF-A0A1H8ZX31-F1
#
_cell.length_a   1.000
_cell.length_b   1.000
_cell.length_c   1.000
_cell.angle_alpha   90.00
_cell.angle_beta   90.00
_cell.angle_gamma   90.00
#
_symmetry.space_group_name_H-M   'P 1'
#
loop_
_entity.id
_entity.type
_entity.pdbx_description
1 polymer ?
#
loop_
_entity_poly.entity_id
_entity_poly.type
_entity_poly.pdbx_seq_one_letter_code
_entity_poly.pdbx_strand_id
1 'polypeptide(L)'
;MRGAAVPAGVAARLVDADRRVRIRVEADGTRRDTDLPPDPDWPSTALTPGGAATLRLEHGGAAPSVVDAVILERAAGAARLVLDRTHGRAPLDDPALIETLLDATAAEPARLHAARRLGLAPAAPARARATPGGLPRVLPADARDAGPVGRAGVGPAVPVPEPHRSWAAARTALRFTTDGTAQDPGPGVVYAEELGGIALLADVVVPNRRGTSARSSRPPWTSPGCSRPCTPSPPRRVCGRRWPRRTSTTPRSRTGADASEPAAAAPRARDALTGPAVTAVLAGGVQPIG
;
A
#
# COMPACT_ATOMS: atom_id res chain seq x y z
N MET A 1 -3.82 16.08 17.26
CA MET A 1 -5.23 16.45 17.00
C MET A 1 -5.58 17.84 17.54
N ARG A 2 -5.37 18.15 18.83
CA ARG A 2 -5.49 19.55 19.32
C ARG A 2 -4.64 20.55 18.54
N GLY A 3 -3.38 20.20 18.24
CA GLY A 3 -2.48 21.02 17.42
C GLY A 3 -2.85 21.16 15.94
N ALA A 4 -4.00 20.63 15.51
CA ALA A 4 -4.59 20.90 14.20
C ALA A 4 -5.89 21.72 14.36
N ALA A 5 -6.80 21.28 15.23
CA ALA A 5 -8.11 21.89 15.39
C ALA A 5 -8.06 23.32 15.96
N VAL A 6 -7.29 23.53 17.04
CA VAL A 6 -7.18 24.84 17.72
C VAL A 6 -6.57 25.91 16.80
N PRO A 7 -5.41 25.70 16.16
CA PRO A 7 -4.83 26.71 15.28
C PRO A 7 -5.62 26.94 13.99
N ALA A 8 -6.38 25.95 13.51
CA ALA A 8 -7.25 26.11 12.34
C ALA A 8 -8.60 26.77 12.68
N GLY A 9 -8.96 26.85 13.97
CA GLY A 9 -10.25 27.36 14.43
C GLY A 9 -11.45 26.51 14.02
N VAL A 10 -11.21 25.27 13.54
CA VAL A 10 -12.24 24.33 13.06
C VAL A 10 -11.99 22.94 13.62
N ALA A 11 -12.98 22.06 13.56
CA ALA A 11 -12.79 20.68 14.00
C ALA A 11 -11.76 19.96 13.11
N ALA A 12 -10.91 19.13 13.70
CA ALA A 12 -9.97 18.29 13.01
C ALA A 12 -10.29 16.81 13.25
N ARG A 13 -10.34 16.03 12.17
CA ARG A 13 -10.69 14.62 12.20
C ARG A 13 -9.55 13.77 11.64
N LEU A 14 -9.15 12.75 12.40
CA LEU A 14 -8.19 11.72 12.03
C LEU A 14 -8.93 10.39 11.88
N VAL A 15 -8.80 9.76 10.72
CA VAL A 15 -9.33 8.42 10.45
C VAL A 15 -8.21 7.54 9.90
N ASP A 16 -7.95 6.43 10.57
CA ASP A 16 -7.05 5.36 10.13
C ASP A 16 -7.82 4.03 10.31
N ALA A 17 -8.30 3.48 9.19
CA ALA A 17 -9.09 2.24 9.21
C ALA A 17 -8.23 1.02 9.59
N ASP A 18 -6.96 1.00 9.17
CA ASP A 18 -6.04 -0.12 9.39
C ASP A 18 -5.70 -0.26 10.87
N ARG A 19 -5.48 0.88 11.55
CA ARG A 19 -5.20 0.92 13.00
C ARG A 19 -6.46 1.09 13.86
N ARG A 20 -7.65 1.12 13.24
CA ARG A 20 -8.97 1.38 13.88
C ARG A 20 -8.99 2.66 14.73
N VAL A 21 -8.28 3.70 14.28
CA VAL A 21 -8.25 5.00 14.96
C VAL A 21 -9.24 5.94 14.30
N ARG A 22 -10.22 6.41 15.08
CA ARG A 22 -11.12 7.51 14.70
C ARG A 22 -11.10 8.52 15.83
N ILE A 23 -10.60 9.71 15.56
CA ILE A 23 -10.50 10.80 16.54
C ILE A 23 -11.01 12.07 15.89
N ARG A 24 -11.93 12.76 16.56
CA ARG A 24 -12.36 14.10 16.17
C ARG A 24 -12.16 15.06 17.34
N VAL A 25 -11.54 16.19 17.07
CA VAL A 25 -11.26 17.24 18.05
C VAL A 25 -11.85 18.54 17.53
N GLU A 26 -12.66 19.20 18.36
CA GLU A 26 -13.29 20.48 18.05
C GLU A 26 -12.28 21.64 18.12
N ALA A 27 -12.67 22.81 17.63
CA ALA A 27 -11.84 24.02 17.65
C ALA A 27 -11.41 24.47 19.06
N ASP A 28 -12.19 24.11 20.10
CA ASP A 28 -11.86 24.35 21.52
C ASP A 28 -10.85 23.32 22.08
N GLY A 29 -10.43 22.34 21.27
CA GLY A 29 -9.53 21.28 21.66
C GLY A 29 -10.20 20.12 22.41
N THR A 30 -11.51 20.13 22.60
CA THR A 30 -12.23 19.00 23.20
C THR A 30 -12.38 17.87 22.19
N ARG A 31 -12.32 16.62 22.67
CA ARG A 31 -12.57 15.46 21.82
C ARG A 31 -14.08 15.23 21.78
N ARG A 32 -14.65 15.18 20.59
CA ARG A 32 -16.04 14.83 20.34
C ARG A 32 -16.11 13.93 19.12
N ASP A 33 -16.27 12.64 19.38
CA ASP A 33 -16.39 11.65 18.32
C ASP A 33 -17.80 11.72 17.72
N THR A 34 -17.86 11.55 16.40
CA THR A 34 -19.09 11.62 15.61
C THR A 34 -19.07 10.49 14.59
N ASP A 35 -20.18 9.75 14.47
CA ASP A 35 -20.30 8.65 13.51
C ASP A 35 -20.70 9.09 12.09
N LEU A 36 -21.06 10.36 11.92
CA LEU A 36 -21.32 10.95 10.61
C LEU A 36 -20.09 10.78 9.69
N PRO A 37 -20.29 10.34 8.44
CA PRO A 37 -19.22 10.28 7.46
C PRO A 37 -18.63 11.67 7.23
N PRO A 38 -17.28 11.80 7.11
CA PRO A 38 -16.65 13.07 6.81
C PRO A 38 -16.99 13.51 5.38
N ASP A 39 -17.20 14.81 5.19
CA ASP A 39 -17.40 15.39 3.86
C ASP A 39 -16.12 15.22 3.02
N PRO A 40 -16.21 14.72 1.77
CA PRO A 40 -15.06 14.56 0.90
C PRO A 40 -14.40 15.89 0.47
N ASP A 41 -15.14 17.01 0.48
CA ASP A 41 -14.67 18.30 -0.02
C ASP A 41 -13.83 19.08 1.00
N TRP A 42 -13.75 18.57 2.23
CA TRP A 42 -12.95 19.17 3.30
C TRP A 42 -11.44 19.08 3.05
N PRO A 43 -10.67 20.14 3.39
CA PRO A 43 -9.22 20.12 3.32
C PRO A 43 -8.63 18.91 4.05
N SER A 44 -7.80 18.15 3.36
CA SER A 44 -7.29 16.88 3.87
C SER A 44 -5.86 16.58 3.44
N THR A 45 -5.18 15.74 4.22
CA THR A 45 -3.88 15.18 3.86
C THR A 45 -3.77 13.73 4.33
N ALA A 46 -3.11 12.90 3.54
CA ALA A 46 -2.82 11.51 3.91
C ALA A 46 -1.62 11.47 4.87
N LEU A 47 -1.67 10.61 5.88
CA LEU A 47 -0.57 10.43 6.85
C LEU A 47 0.62 9.69 6.23
N THR A 48 0.34 8.87 5.23
CA THR A 48 1.31 8.17 4.40
C THR A 48 0.94 8.38 2.94
N PRO A 49 1.92 8.60 2.04
CA PRO A 49 1.63 8.74 0.61
C PRO A 49 0.87 7.52 0.08
N GLY A 50 -0.33 7.74 -0.44
CA GLY A 50 -1.21 6.67 -0.96
C GLY A 50 -1.86 5.77 0.10
N GLY A 51 -1.80 6.12 1.38
CA GLY A 51 -2.43 5.34 2.45
C GLY A 51 -3.88 5.75 2.75
N ALA A 52 -4.65 4.83 3.34
CA ALA A 52 -6.04 5.07 3.74
C ALA A 52 -6.17 6.05 4.93
N ALA A 53 -5.11 6.18 5.74
CA ALA A 53 -5.10 7.05 6.91
C ALA A 53 -5.09 8.53 6.50
N THR A 54 -6.13 9.28 6.87
CA THR A 54 -6.33 10.67 6.47
C THR A 54 -6.62 11.58 7.66
N LEU A 55 -5.99 12.75 7.66
CA LEU A 55 -6.30 13.89 8.53
C LEU A 55 -7.10 14.93 7.74
N ARG A 56 -8.21 15.42 8.30
CA ARG A 56 -9.09 16.43 7.68
C ARG A 56 -9.39 17.59 8.63
N LEU A 57 -9.63 18.78 8.07
CA LEU A 57 -10.20 19.93 8.77
C LEU A 57 -11.66 20.10 8.31
N GLU A 58 -12.63 20.15 9.22
CA GLU A 58 -14.07 20.25 8.93
C GLU A 58 -14.43 21.71 8.53
N HIS A 59 -13.77 22.20 7.48
CA HIS A 59 -13.90 23.55 6.96
C HIS A 59 -14.85 23.55 5.76
N GLY A 60 -16.03 24.17 5.92
CA GLY A 60 -17.00 24.32 4.84
C GLY A 60 -16.89 25.68 4.16
N GLY A 61 -16.57 25.69 2.86
CA GLY A 61 -16.93 26.81 1.97
C GLY A 61 -15.90 27.90 1.70
N ALA A 62 -14.64 27.81 2.14
CA ALA A 62 -13.58 28.72 1.69
C ALA A 62 -12.53 28.01 0.84
N ALA A 63 -11.91 28.74 -0.10
CA ALA A 63 -10.80 28.23 -0.89
C ALA A 63 -9.66 27.77 0.04
N PRO A 64 -8.91 26.70 -0.30
CA PRO A 64 -7.87 26.15 0.55
C PRO A 64 -6.86 27.21 0.98
N SER A 65 -6.72 27.43 2.28
CA SER A 65 -5.72 28.36 2.82
C SER A 65 -4.33 27.71 2.85
N VAL A 66 -3.29 28.49 2.54
CA VAL A 66 -1.89 28.07 2.74
C VAL A 66 -1.64 27.70 4.21
N VAL A 67 -2.31 28.38 5.14
CA VAL A 67 -2.21 28.09 6.58
C VAL A 67 -2.77 26.71 6.88
N ASP A 68 -3.92 26.35 6.32
CA ASP A 68 -4.53 25.03 6.50
C ASP A 68 -3.63 23.92 5.94
N ALA A 69 -3.03 24.15 4.77
CA ALA A 69 -2.08 23.21 4.19
C ALA A 69 -0.87 22.98 5.10
N VAL A 70 -0.29 24.03 5.68
CA VAL A 70 0.83 23.92 6.62
C VAL A 70 0.39 23.24 7.93
N ILE A 71 -0.79 23.58 8.47
CA ILE A 71 -1.32 22.93 9.66
C ILE A 71 -1.50 21.43 9.42
N LEU A 72 -2.11 21.05 8.29
CA LEU A 72 -2.31 19.67 7.88
C LEU A 72 -0.97 18.93 7.73
N GLU A 73 0.01 19.51 7.04
CA GLU A 73 1.35 18.93 6.87
C GLU A 73 2.01 18.64 8.23
N ARG A 74 2.06 19.64 9.10
CA ARG A 74 2.71 19.53 10.42
C ARG A 74 1.98 18.55 11.33
N ALA A 75 0.65 18.61 11.34
CA ALA A 75 -0.17 17.71 12.14
C ALA A 75 -0.11 16.26 11.66
N ALA A 76 -0.05 16.03 10.35
CA ALA A 76 0.13 14.69 9.78
C ALA A 76 1.48 14.09 10.16
N GLY A 77 2.57 14.87 10.08
CA GLY A 77 3.89 14.44 10.55
C GLY A 77 3.89 14.03 12.03
N ALA A 78 3.28 14.85 12.90
CA ALA A 78 3.18 14.55 14.32
C ALA A 78 2.30 13.33 14.61
N ALA A 79 1.13 13.23 13.95
CA ALA A 79 0.22 12.11 14.10
C ALA A 79 0.88 10.79 13.66
N ARG A 80 1.65 10.80 12.57
CA ARG A 80 2.43 9.62 12.13
C ARG A 80 3.42 9.17 13.20
N LEU A 81 4.19 10.09 13.79
CA LEU A 81 5.15 9.75 14.85
C LEU A 81 4.48 9.15 16.09
N VAL A 82 3.32 9.69 16.50
CA VAL A 82 2.56 9.17 17.64
C VAL A 82 1.99 7.80 17.32
N LEU A 83 1.32 7.66 16.17
CA LEU A 83 0.70 6.39 15.76
C LEU A 83 1.75 5.29 15.62
N ASP A 84 2.91 5.59 15.03
CA ASP A 84 4.02 4.62 14.90
C ASP A 84 4.58 4.20 16.26
N ARG A 85 4.59 5.10 17.26
CA ARG A 85 5.01 4.79 18.63
C ARG A 85 3.98 3.95 19.38
N THR A 86 2.69 4.29 19.31
CA THR A 86 1.66 3.70 20.19
C THR A 86 0.99 2.47 19.58
N HIS A 87 0.89 2.40 18.25
CA HIS A 87 0.25 1.30 17.54
C HIS A 87 1.24 0.47 16.70
N GLY A 88 2.53 0.81 16.75
CA GLY A 88 3.54 0.25 15.87
C GLY A 88 3.46 0.82 14.45
N ARG A 89 4.48 0.57 13.64
CA ARG A 89 4.45 0.94 12.22
C ARG A 89 3.36 0.15 11.51
N ALA A 90 2.53 0.82 10.71
CA ALA A 90 1.52 0.15 9.88
C ALA A 90 2.21 -0.99 9.10
N PRO A 91 1.71 -2.24 9.22
CA PRO A 91 2.36 -3.39 8.59
C PRO A 91 2.45 -3.34 7.07
N LEU A 92 1.70 -2.45 6.41
CA LEU A 92 1.61 -2.29 4.95
C LEU A 92 2.95 -1.92 4.26
N ASP A 93 3.93 -1.40 4.99
CA ASP A 93 5.23 -0.94 4.44
C ASP A 93 6.45 -1.68 5.05
N ASP A 94 6.29 -2.86 5.67
CA ASP A 94 7.45 -3.63 6.15
C ASP A 94 8.27 -4.18 4.96
N PRO A 95 9.48 -3.66 4.69
CA PRO A 95 10.25 -4.04 3.50
C PRO A 95 10.59 -5.53 3.49
N ALA A 96 10.83 -6.14 4.66
CA ALA A 96 11.19 -7.56 4.74
C ALA A 96 10.00 -8.46 4.38
N LEU A 97 8.78 -8.04 4.75
CA LEU A 97 7.56 -8.76 4.37
C LEU A 97 7.27 -8.59 2.88
N ILE A 98 7.48 -7.40 2.31
CA ILE A 98 7.30 -7.16 0.87
C ILE A 98 8.34 -7.95 0.07
N GLU A 99 9.61 -7.97 0.50
CA GLU A 99 10.66 -8.79 -0.12
C GLU A 99 10.30 -10.27 -0.09
N THR A 100 9.86 -10.78 1.07
CA THR A 100 9.41 -12.17 1.21
C THR A 100 8.21 -12.47 0.31
N LEU A 101 7.25 -11.54 0.20
CA LEU A 101 6.05 -11.70 -0.62
C LEU A 101 6.38 -11.75 -2.12
N LEU A 102 7.35 -10.95 -2.57
CA LEU A 102 7.76 -10.84 -3.96
C LEU A 102 8.85 -11.85 -4.38
N ASP A 103 9.43 -12.57 -3.41
CA ASP A 103 10.40 -13.63 -3.68
C ASP A 103 9.69 -14.90 -4.17
N ALA A 104 9.90 -15.19 -5.47
CA ALA A 104 9.39 -16.41 -6.11
C ALA A 104 10.00 -17.69 -5.50
N THR A 105 11.18 -17.60 -4.89
CA THR A 105 11.89 -18.73 -4.28
C THR A 105 11.48 -19.00 -2.84
N ALA A 106 10.81 -18.04 -2.19
CA ALA A 106 10.27 -18.23 -0.85
C ALA A 106 9.22 -19.35 -0.84
N ALA A 107 9.09 -20.05 0.28
CA ALA A 107 8.02 -21.04 0.43
C ALA A 107 6.64 -20.35 0.42
N GLU A 108 5.66 -20.94 -0.25
CA GLU A 108 4.30 -20.39 -0.32
C GLU A 108 3.68 -20.04 1.05
N PRO A 109 3.83 -20.88 2.10
CA PRO A 109 3.34 -20.51 3.44
C PRO A 109 3.97 -19.24 4.00
N ALA A 110 5.24 -18.95 3.68
CA ALA A 110 5.92 -17.73 4.09
C ALA A 110 5.39 -16.50 3.35
N ARG A 111 5.13 -16.63 2.03
CA ARG A 111 4.46 -15.58 1.25
C ARG A 111 3.06 -15.27 1.77
N LEU A 112 2.25 -16.29 2.04
CA LEU A 112 0.92 -16.11 2.61
C LEU A 112 0.95 -15.50 4.01
N HIS A 113 1.95 -15.85 4.83
CA HIS A 113 2.16 -15.20 6.12
C HIS A 113 2.48 -13.70 5.95
N ALA A 114 3.40 -13.37 5.05
CA ALA A 114 3.74 -11.99 4.73
C ALA A 114 2.54 -11.20 4.22
N ALA A 115 1.75 -11.77 3.30
CA ALA A 115 0.53 -11.15 2.78
C ALA A 115 -0.50 -10.84 3.88
N ARG A 116 -0.77 -11.79 4.78
CA ARG A 116 -1.67 -11.58 5.93
C ARG A 116 -1.15 -10.49 6.86
N ARG A 117 0.16 -10.47 7.11
CA ARG A 117 0.81 -9.45 7.93
C ARG A 117 0.74 -8.07 7.27
N LEU A 118 0.82 -8.00 5.95
CA LEU A 118 0.64 -6.79 5.14
C LEU A 118 -0.83 -6.37 5.01
N GLY A 119 -1.80 -7.13 5.55
CA GLY A 119 -3.23 -6.79 5.47
C GLY A 119 -3.88 -7.09 4.12
N LEU A 120 -3.22 -7.85 3.23
CA LEU A 120 -3.83 -8.27 1.97
C LEU A 120 -4.89 -9.34 2.23
N ALA A 121 -6.12 -9.09 1.77
CA ALA A 121 -7.20 -10.06 1.88
C ALA A 121 -6.92 -11.27 0.97
N PRO A 122 -6.90 -12.51 1.47
CA PRO A 122 -6.49 -13.69 0.69
C PRO A 122 -7.31 -13.94 -0.59
N ALA A 123 -8.57 -13.52 -0.58
CA ALA A 123 -9.50 -13.67 -1.70
C ALA A 123 -9.51 -12.45 -2.64
N ALA A 124 -8.89 -11.34 -2.27
CA ALA A 124 -8.83 -10.15 -3.11
C ALA A 124 -7.58 -10.21 -4.00
N PRO A 125 -7.71 -9.95 -5.30
CA PRO A 125 -6.54 -9.83 -6.17
C PRO A 125 -5.67 -8.64 -5.76
N ALA A 126 -4.36 -8.76 -5.95
CA ALA A 126 -3.38 -7.73 -5.70
C ALA A 126 -2.55 -7.44 -6.95
N ARG A 127 -2.05 -6.22 -7.07
CA ARG A 127 -1.15 -5.76 -8.13
C ARG A 127 0.15 -5.26 -7.51
N ALA A 128 1.26 -5.57 -8.15
CA ALA A 128 2.55 -4.99 -7.80
C ALA A 128 2.83 -3.74 -8.63
N ARG A 129 3.52 -2.76 -8.03
CA ARG A 129 3.89 -1.51 -8.69
C ARG A 129 5.39 -1.25 -8.53
N ALA A 130 6.05 -0.97 -9.65
CA ALA A 130 7.46 -0.64 -9.74
C ALA A 130 7.64 0.84 -10.14
N THR A 131 8.49 1.57 -9.41
CA THR A 131 8.88 2.96 -9.72
C THR A 131 10.40 3.06 -9.86
N PRO A 132 10.95 4.01 -10.64
CA PRO A 132 12.39 4.18 -10.78
C PRO A 132 13.06 4.44 -9.42
N GLY A 133 14.01 3.58 -9.02
CA GLY A 133 14.75 3.72 -7.75
C GLY A 133 13.90 3.61 -6.48
N GLY A 134 12.61 3.30 -6.59
CA GLY A 134 11.70 3.20 -5.45
C GLY A 134 11.61 1.79 -4.88
N LEU A 135 11.08 1.71 -3.66
CA LEU A 135 10.76 0.43 -3.02
C LEU A 135 9.56 -0.23 -3.71
N PRO A 136 9.54 -1.58 -3.78
CA PRO A 136 8.39 -2.33 -4.28
C PRO A 136 7.13 -1.99 -3.49
N ARG A 137 5.99 -1.91 -4.19
CA ARG A 137 4.67 -1.76 -3.56
C ARG A 137 3.73 -2.84 -4.07
N VAL A 138 2.89 -3.35 -3.17
CA VAL A 138 1.79 -4.27 -3.49
C VAL A 138 0.50 -3.63 -3.00
N LEU A 139 -0.47 -3.52 -3.89
CA LEU A 139 -1.75 -2.85 -3.66
C LEU A 139 -2.89 -3.82 -3.97
N PRO A 140 -4.04 -3.73 -3.28
CA PRO A 140 -5.27 -4.37 -3.74
C PRO A 140 -5.58 -3.93 -5.18
N ALA A 141 -6.05 -4.85 -6.02
CA ALA A 141 -6.26 -4.56 -7.45
C ALA A 141 -7.43 -3.59 -7.72
N ASP A 142 -8.32 -3.43 -6.75
CA ASP A 142 -9.46 -2.51 -6.75
C ASP A 142 -9.14 -1.15 -6.12
N ALA A 143 -7.94 -0.98 -5.56
CA ALA A 143 -7.51 0.32 -5.07
C ALA A 143 -7.48 1.29 -6.26
N ARG A 144 -8.33 2.33 -6.22
CA ARG A 144 -8.30 3.42 -7.20
C ARG A 144 -6.87 3.92 -7.29
N ASP A 145 -6.26 3.74 -8.46
CA ASP A 145 -4.95 4.27 -8.79
C ASP A 145 -4.99 5.79 -8.66
N ALA A 146 -4.72 6.30 -7.46
CA ALA A 146 -4.09 7.61 -7.32
C ALA A 146 -2.70 7.43 -7.93
N GLY A 147 -2.66 7.55 -9.26
CA GLY A 147 -1.47 7.28 -10.07
C GLY A 147 -0.30 8.06 -9.49
N PRO A 148 0.89 7.43 -9.40
CA PRO A 148 2.07 8.14 -8.93
C PRO A 148 2.33 9.35 -9.85
N VAL A 149 2.79 10.46 -9.26
CA VAL A 149 3.36 11.56 -10.04
C VAL A 149 4.70 11.05 -10.59
N GLY A 150 4.73 10.71 -11.88
CA GLY A 150 5.92 10.23 -12.59
C GLY A 150 5.85 8.76 -13.03
N ARG A 151 7.02 8.18 -13.29
CA ARG A 151 7.13 6.88 -13.96
C ARG A 151 6.75 5.71 -13.08
N ALA A 152 5.87 4.83 -13.57
CA ALA A 152 5.51 3.60 -12.88
C ALA A 152 5.08 2.47 -13.84
N GLY A 153 5.62 1.27 -13.60
CA GLY A 153 5.10 0.05 -14.19
C GLY A 153 4.15 -0.65 -13.22
N VAL A 154 2.99 -1.06 -13.70
CA VAL A 154 1.96 -1.76 -12.92
C VAL A 154 1.79 -3.18 -13.44
N GLY A 155 1.84 -4.16 -12.55
CA GLY A 155 1.64 -5.57 -12.87
C GLY A 155 0.16 -5.95 -12.99
N PRO A 156 -0.14 -7.12 -13.58
CA PRO A 156 -1.51 -7.65 -13.64
C PRO A 156 -2.08 -7.90 -12.24
N ALA A 157 -3.41 -7.90 -12.13
CA ALA A 157 -4.11 -8.37 -10.96
C ALA A 157 -3.91 -9.87 -10.81
N VAL A 158 -3.33 -10.30 -9.70
CA VAL A 158 -3.06 -11.70 -9.42
C VAL A 158 -3.57 -12.10 -8.04
N PRO A 159 -3.88 -13.38 -7.81
CA PRO A 159 -4.12 -13.89 -6.48
C PRO A 159 -2.95 -13.61 -5.53
N VAL A 160 -3.24 -13.44 -4.24
CA VAL A 160 -2.27 -13.21 -3.16
C VAL A 160 -1.09 -14.20 -3.07
N PRO A 161 -1.17 -15.48 -3.48
CA PRO A 161 0.01 -16.36 -3.54
C PRO A 161 0.97 -16.06 -4.71
N GLU A 162 0.53 -15.33 -5.74
CA GLU A 162 1.30 -15.06 -6.97
C GLU A 162 1.85 -13.63 -7.20
N PRO A 163 2.02 -12.75 -6.19
CA PRO A 163 2.42 -11.36 -6.42
C PRO A 163 3.81 -11.21 -7.02
N HIS A 164 4.67 -12.22 -6.88
CA HIS A 164 5.96 -12.30 -7.57
C HIS A 164 5.81 -12.21 -9.11
N ARG A 165 4.76 -12.79 -9.70
CA ARG A 165 4.47 -12.68 -11.14
C ARG A 165 4.05 -11.27 -11.51
N SER A 166 3.17 -10.67 -10.71
CA SER A 166 2.75 -9.28 -10.90
C SER A 166 3.95 -8.33 -10.82
N TRP A 167 4.87 -8.57 -9.89
CA TRP A 167 6.09 -7.78 -9.73
C TRP A 167 7.06 -7.89 -10.91
N ALA A 168 7.29 -9.10 -11.41
CA ALA A 168 8.12 -9.29 -12.60
C ALA A 168 7.56 -8.51 -13.80
N ALA A 169 6.25 -8.60 -14.03
CA ALA A 169 5.57 -7.89 -15.09
C ALA A 169 5.58 -6.36 -14.89
N ALA A 170 5.41 -5.88 -13.65
CA ALA A 170 5.51 -4.45 -13.30
C ALA A 170 6.90 -3.87 -13.63
N ARG A 171 7.98 -4.63 -13.36
CA ARG A 171 9.34 -4.22 -13.72
C ARG A 171 9.58 -4.18 -15.22
N THR A 172 8.97 -5.10 -15.96
CA THR A 172 8.96 -5.07 -17.43
C THR A 172 8.22 -3.84 -17.93
N ALA A 173 7.02 -3.57 -17.41
CA ALA A 173 6.24 -2.40 -17.76
C ALA A 173 6.96 -1.08 -17.49
N LEU A 174 7.69 -1.00 -16.37
CA LEU A 174 8.49 0.17 -16.04
C LEU A 174 9.53 0.52 -17.12
N ARG A 175 10.07 -0.47 -17.85
CA ARG A 175 11.03 -0.22 -18.94
C ARG A 175 10.41 0.51 -20.13
N PHE A 176 9.10 0.46 -20.29
CA PHE A 176 8.34 1.15 -21.35
C PHE A 176 7.76 2.50 -20.92
N THR A 177 7.90 2.86 -19.63
CA THR A 177 7.49 4.18 -19.15
C THR A 177 8.44 5.25 -19.64
N THR A 178 7.92 6.44 -19.92
CA THR A 178 8.70 7.63 -20.31
C THR A 178 8.45 8.78 -19.33
N ASP A 179 9.31 9.79 -19.35
CA ASP A 179 9.18 10.94 -18.43
C ASP A 179 8.03 11.89 -18.84
N GLY A 180 7.40 11.69 -20.00
CA GLY A 180 6.31 12.53 -20.50
C GLY A 180 6.76 13.96 -20.86
N THR A 181 8.05 14.15 -21.09
CA THR A 181 8.64 15.43 -21.48
C THR A 181 8.67 15.58 -23.00
N ALA A 182 8.93 16.79 -23.52
CA ALA A 182 9.08 16.99 -24.96
C ALA A 182 10.24 16.16 -25.57
N GLN A 183 11.25 15.86 -24.76
CA GLN A 183 12.42 15.07 -25.14
C GLN A 183 12.22 13.55 -24.98
N ASP A 184 11.22 13.13 -24.18
CA ASP A 184 10.88 11.72 -23.94
C ASP A 184 9.35 11.57 -23.83
N PRO A 185 8.63 11.69 -24.97
CA PRO A 185 7.18 11.66 -24.98
C PRO A 185 6.65 10.25 -24.72
N GLY A 186 5.53 10.15 -24.00
CA GLY A 186 4.81 8.88 -23.81
C GLY A 186 4.18 8.74 -22.42
N PRO A 187 3.66 7.54 -22.09
CA PRO A 187 2.98 7.30 -20.84
C PRO A 187 3.96 7.18 -19.66
N GLY A 188 3.72 7.99 -18.63
CA GLY A 188 4.42 7.84 -17.34
C GLY A 188 4.01 6.57 -16.60
N VAL A 189 2.77 6.12 -16.75
CA VAL A 189 2.27 4.88 -16.13
C VAL A 189 1.93 3.87 -17.21
N VAL A 190 2.48 2.67 -17.10
CA VAL A 190 2.26 1.57 -18.06
C VAL A 190 1.77 0.34 -17.30
N TYR A 191 0.64 -0.23 -17.73
CA TYR A 191 0.14 -1.50 -17.20
C TYR A 191 0.69 -2.65 -18.04
N ALA A 192 1.20 -3.69 -17.38
CA ALA A 192 1.83 -4.82 -18.06
C ALA A 192 0.85 -5.62 -18.94
N GLU A 193 -0.44 -5.61 -18.60
CA GLU A 193 -1.50 -6.26 -19.38
C GLU A 193 -1.78 -5.54 -20.71
N GLU A 194 -1.46 -4.25 -20.81
CA GLU A 194 -1.59 -3.46 -22.05
C GLU A 194 -0.42 -3.67 -23.01
N LEU A 195 0.71 -4.17 -22.52
CA LEU A 195 1.88 -4.43 -23.36
C LEU A 195 1.70 -5.66 -24.25
N GLY A 196 0.95 -6.68 -23.85
CA GLY A 196 0.82 -7.90 -24.66
C GLY A 196 2.17 -8.42 -25.18
N GLY A 197 2.29 -8.65 -26.49
CA GLY A 197 3.50 -9.19 -27.13
C GLY A 197 4.73 -8.28 -27.11
N ILE A 198 4.57 -6.95 -27.00
CA ILE A 198 5.72 -6.03 -26.96
C ILE A 198 6.51 -6.15 -25.65
N ALA A 199 5.92 -6.72 -24.59
CA ALA A 199 6.64 -7.04 -23.36
C ALA A 199 7.89 -7.92 -23.60
N LEU A 200 7.88 -8.75 -24.65
CA LEU A 200 9.02 -9.62 -25.02
C LEU A 200 10.25 -8.82 -25.48
N LEU A 201 10.06 -7.60 -25.98
CA LEU A 201 11.17 -6.72 -26.37
C LEU A 201 11.98 -6.24 -25.17
N ALA A 202 11.40 -6.27 -23.97
CA ALA A 202 12.04 -5.78 -22.77
C ALA A 202 13.33 -6.53 -22.42
N ASP A 203 13.43 -7.82 -22.78
CA ASP A 203 14.61 -8.64 -22.50
C ASP A 203 15.74 -8.40 -23.52
N VAL A 204 15.41 -7.82 -24.67
CA VAL A 204 16.36 -7.48 -25.74
C VAL A 204 16.94 -6.08 -25.53
N VAL A 205 16.14 -5.15 -24.99
CA VAL A 205 16.57 -3.77 -24.77
C VAL A 205 17.21 -3.62 -23.39
N VAL A 206 18.55 -3.73 -23.34
CA VAL A 206 19.32 -3.21 -22.21
C VAL A 206 19.19 -1.68 -22.22
N PRO A 207 18.85 -1.01 -21.10
CA PRO A 207 18.84 0.44 -21.05
C PRO A 207 20.21 0.95 -21.45
N ASN A 208 20.25 1.58 -22.61
CA ASN A 208 21.45 2.16 -23.16
C ASN A 208 21.83 3.30 -22.22
N ARG A 209 22.86 3.12 -21.40
CA ARG A 209 23.50 4.23 -20.68
C ARG A 209 24.24 5.10 -21.69
N ARG A 210 23.53 5.70 -22.65
CA ARG A 210 24.12 6.62 -23.60
C ARG A 210 24.14 8.01 -22.99
N GLY A 211 25.33 8.34 -22.51
CA GLY A 211 25.91 9.65 -22.71
C GLY A 211 25.38 10.74 -21.80
N THR A 212 25.76 10.72 -20.53
CA THR A 212 26.12 12.00 -19.92
C THR A 212 27.26 12.57 -20.77
N SER A 213 26.91 13.45 -21.70
CA SER A 213 27.82 14.48 -22.21
C SER A 213 28.15 15.39 -21.02
N ALA A 214 28.89 14.86 -20.06
CA ALA A 214 29.76 15.68 -19.26
C ALA A 214 30.79 16.20 -20.25
N ARG A 215 30.56 17.42 -20.71
CA ARG A 215 31.56 18.26 -21.35
C ARG A 215 32.67 18.43 -20.33
N SER A 216 33.56 17.44 -20.28
CA SER A 216 34.85 17.51 -19.63
C SER A 216 35.63 18.55 -20.41
N SER A 217 35.58 19.80 -19.97
CA SER A 217 36.71 20.70 -20.14
C SER A 217 37.89 20.08 -19.39
N ARG A 218 38.60 19.17 -20.05
CA ARG A 218 39.99 18.87 -19.73
C ARG A 218 40.85 19.38 -20.87
N PRO A 219 41.92 20.13 -20.56
CA PRO A 219 42.73 20.80 -21.56
C PRO A 219 43.50 19.77 -22.41
N PRO A 220 43.87 20.14 -23.65
CA PRO A 220 44.45 19.22 -24.60
C PRO A 220 45.95 19.14 -24.39
N TRP A 221 46.44 18.24 -23.54
CA TRP A 221 47.78 17.67 -23.71
C TRP A 221 48.01 16.43 -22.85
N THR A 222 48.73 15.48 -23.47
CA THR A 222 49.41 14.29 -22.93
C THR A 222 48.57 13.04 -22.64
N SER A 223 48.51 12.15 -23.63
CA SER A 223 48.84 10.72 -23.43
C SER A 223 50.36 10.54 -23.65
N PRO A 224 51.02 9.39 -23.41
CA PRO A 224 50.51 8.05 -23.05
C PRO A 224 51.31 7.33 -21.92
N GLY A 225 50.83 6.20 -21.41
CA GLY A 225 51.71 5.26 -20.70
C GLY A 225 51.05 4.19 -19.84
N CYS A 226 51.35 2.94 -20.18
CA CYS A 226 51.32 1.73 -19.34
C CYS A 226 49.95 1.06 -19.06
N SER A 227 49.61 0.20 -20.02
CA SER A 227 49.09 -1.15 -19.83
C SER A 227 49.62 -1.88 -18.58
N ARG A 228 48.71 -2.40 -17.75
CA ARG A 228 48.92 -3.60 -16.92
C ARG A 228 47.57 -4.21 -16.50
N PRO A 229 47.34 -5.52 -16.73
CA PRO A 229 46.13 -6.19 -16.27
C PRO A 229 46.27 -6.67 -14.82
N CYS A 230 45.31 -6.30 -13.97
CA CYS A 230 45.12 -6.92 -12.66
C CYS A 230 44.19 -8.13 -12.78
N THR A 231 44.67 -9.29 -12.36
CA THR A 231 43.90 -10.53 -12.19
C THR A 231 43.00 -10.46 -10.96
N PRO A 232 41.81 -11.10 -10.97
CA PRO A 232 40.97 -11.20 -9.79
C PRO A 232 41.40 -12.35 -8.87
N SER A 233 41.60 -12.05 -7.57
CA SER A 233 41.70 -13.05 -6.50
C SER A 233 40.32 -13.49 -6.01
N PRO A 234 40.14 -14.75 -5.56
CA PRO A 234 38.84 -15.32 -5.17
C PRO A 234 38.42 -14.98 -3.72
N PRO A 235 37.14 -15.17 -3.36
CA PRO A 235 36.60 -14.79 -2.05
C PRO A 235 36.96 -15.77 -0.93
N ARG A 236 37.25 -15.20 0.26
CA ARG A 236 37.40 -15.92 1.53
C ARG A 236 36.05 -16.48 2.00
N ARG A 237 36.04 -17.78 2.31
CA ARG A 237 35.03 -18.47 3.15
C ARG A 237 35.22 -18.11 4.63
N VAL A 238 34.28 -18.59 5.47
CA VAL A 238 34.27 -18.67 6.95
C VAL A 238 33.53 -17.46 7.58
N CYS A 239 32.48 -17.53 8.40
CA CYS A 239 31.95 -18.47 9.40
C CYS A 239 30.40 -18.26 9.45
N GLY A 240 29.51 -19.26 9.59
CA GLY A 240 29.53 -20.29 10.63
C GLY A 240 28.95 -19.81 11.98
N ARG A 241 27.87 -19.02 12.03
CA ARG A 241 27.21 -18.66 13.30
C ARG A 241 26.13 -19.68 13.69
N ARG A 242 26.57 -20.57 14.58
CA ARG A 242 25.87 -21.53 15.40
C ARG A 242 24.84 -20.84 16.31
N TRP A 243 23.56 -21.22 16.19
CA TRP A 243 22.51 -20.86 17.12
C TRP A 243 22.62 -21.69 18.42
N PRO A 244 22.55 -21.10 19.62
CA PRO A 244 22.49 -21.87 20.85
C PRO A 244 21.07 -22.43 21.08
N ARG A 245 20.98 -23.75 21.19
CA ARG A 245 19.80 -24.48 21.65
C ARG A 245 19.51 -24.08 23.10
N ARG A 246 18.34 -23.47 23.37
CA ARG A 246 17.80 -23.37 24.73
C ARG A 246 17.16 -24.70 25.09
N THR A 247 17.69 -25.33 26.13
CA THR A 247 17.10 -26.49 26.79
C THR A 247 15.85 -26.05 27.54
N SER A 248 14.71 -26.62 27.14
CA SER A 248 13.43 -26.52 27.83
C SER A 248 13.44 -27.40 29.08
N THR A 249 13.45 -26.79 30.25
CA THR A 249 13.16 -27.47 31.52
C THR A 249 11.65 -27.40 31.74
N THR A 250 10.98 -28.54 31.62
CA THR A 250 9.57 -28.73 31.96
C THR A 250 9.46 -29.15 33.43
N PRO A 251 8.63 -28.50 34.27
CA PRO A 251 8.13 -29.12 35.48
C PRO A 251 6.83 -29.86 35.20
N ARG A 252 6.79 -31.09 35.72
CA ARG A 252 5.71 -32.07 35.72
C ARG A 252 4.74 -31.75 36.87
N SER A 253 3.44 -31.65 36.59
CA SER A 253 2.34 -31.75 37.57
C SER A 253 1.18 -32.43 36.84
N ARG A 254 1.09 -33.76 36.88
CA ARG A 254 0.39 -34.61 37.86
C ARG A 254 -1.09 -34.24 38.07
N THR A 255 -1.94 -35.09 37.47
CA THR A 255 -3.17 -35.70 37.98
C THR A 255 -4.35 -34.82 38.41
N GLY A 256 -5.49 -35.06 37.75
CA GLY A 256 -6.82 -34.66 38.19
C GLY A 256 -7.83 -34.99 37.09
N ALA A 257 -8.18 -36.27 36.98
CA ALA A 257 -9.41 -36.69 36.32
C ALA A 257 -10.57 -36.30 37.23
N ASP A 258 -11.62 -35.70 36.66
CA ASP A 258 -12.98 -36.12 36.97
C ASP A 258 -13.95 -35.66 35.88
N ALA A 259 -14.74 -36.62 35.44
CA ALA A 259 -15.86 -36.45 34.54
C ALA A 259 -17.04 -35.85 35.30
N SER A 260 -17.85 -35.02 34.63
CA SER A 260 -19.32 -35.01 34.75
C SER A 260 -19.91 -34.01 33.75
N GLU A 261 -20.47 -34.59 32.69
CA GLU A 261 -21.56 -34.02 31.90
C GLU A 261 -22.83 -33.94 32.79
N PRO A 262 -23.74 -32.99 32.55
CA PRO A 262 -24.99 -33.44 31.97
C PRO A 262 -25.62 -32.49 30.94
N ALA A 263 -26.51 -33.13 30.19
CA ALA A 263 -27.33 -32.66 29.09
C ALA A 263 -28.41 -31.61 29.42
N ALA A 264 -29.01 -31.13 28.33
CA ALA A 264 -30.38 -30.64 28.15
C ALA A 264 -30.60 -29.11 28.21
N ALA A 265 -30.95 -28.51 27.06
CA ALA A 265 -32.36 -28.23 26.72
C ALA A 265 -32.45 -27.28 25.51
N ALA A 266 -33.01 -27.79 24.42
CA ALA A 266 -33.62 -26.96 23.37
C ALA A 266 -35.02 -26.50 23.82
N PRO A 267 -35.56 -25.45 23.19
CA PRO A 267 -36.95 -25.54 22.75
C PRO A 267 -37.11 -25.25 21.25
N ARG A 268 -37.96 -26.07 20.63
CA ARG A 268 -38.54 -25.89 19.30
C ARG A 268 -39.81 -25.04 19.37
N ALA A 269 -40.05 -24.35 18.25
CA ALA A 269 -41.33 -24.07 17.58
C ALA A 269 -42.32 -23.05 18.19
N ARG A 270 -42.71 -22.07 17.37
CA ARG A 270 -44.05 -22.05 16.74
C ARG A 270 -44.18 -21.03 15.61
N ASP A 271 -44.95 -21.48 14.61
CA ASP A 271 -45.40 -20.82 13.38
C ASP A 271 -46.37 -19.64 13.58
N ALA A 272 -46.42 -18.75 12.58
CA ALA A 272 -47.63 -18.16 11.96
C ALA A 272 -47.16 -17.18 10.85
N LEU A 273 -47.18 -17.52 9.55
CA LEU A 273 -48.30 -17.43 8.60
C LEU A 273 -49.19 -16.19 8.76
N THR A 274 -48.99 -15.16 7.93
CA THR A 274 -50.08 -14.47 7.18
C THR A 274 -49.51 -13.61 6.03
N GLY A 275 -49.72 -14.03 4.77
CA GLY A 275 -50.01 -13.08 3.67
C GLY A 275 -51.53 -12.77 3.67
N PRO A 276 -52.14 -12.04 2.71
CA PRO A 276 -51.71 -11.94 1.30
C PRO A 276 -51.97 -10.60 0.57
N ALA A 277 -51.57 -10.60 -0.71
CA ALA A 277 -52.27 -10.06 -1.90
C ALA A 277 -52.28 -8.54 -2.23
N VAL A 278 -51.69 -8.18 -3.38
CA VAL A 278 -52.33 -7.75 -4.68
C VAL A 278 -52.68 -6.26 -4.69
N THR A 279 -52.17 -5.41 -5.59
CA THR A 279 -52.71 -5.19 -6.95
C THR A 279 -51.76 -4.31 -7.78
N ALA A 280 -51.63 -4.64 -9.07
CA ALA A 280 -50.96 -3.87 -10.11
C ALA A 280 -51.80 -2.69 -10.62
N VAL A 281 -51.16 -1.60 -11.07
CA VAL A 281 -51.73 -0.74 -12.13
C VAL A 281 -50.61 -0.30 -13.08
N LEU A 282 -50.82 -0.69 -14.35
CA LEU A 282 -50.17 -0.23 -15.57
C LEU A 282 -50.63 1.20 -15.94
N ALA A 283 -49.71 2.02 -16.45
CA ALA A 283 -49.89 2.95 -17.57
C ALA A 283 -48.53 3.66 -17.77
N GLY A 284 -47.85 3.63 -18.91
CA GLY A 284 -48.36 3.78 -20.27
C GLY A 284 -48.15 5.23 -20.68
N GLY A 285 -47.13 5.53 -21.49
CA GLY A 285 -46.84 6.90 -21.91
C GLY A 285 -45.59 7.06 -22.78
N VAL A 286 -45.57 6.37 -23.93
CA VAL A 286 -44.73 6.73 -25.08
C VAL A 286 -45.43 7.87 -25.83
N GLN A 287 -44.74 8.96 -26.15
CA GLN A 287 -44.98 9.74 -27.38
C GLN A 287 -43.67 10.37 -27.90
N PRO A 288 -43.53 10.56 -29.23
CA PRO A 288 -42.28 10.84 -29.93
C PRO A 288 -42.13 12.30 -30.41
N ILE A 289 -40.89 12.59 -30.82
CA ILE A 289 -40.42 13.41 -31.95
C ILE A 289 -41.32 14.56 -32.44
N GLY A 290 -40.82 15.77 -32.24
CA GLY A 290 -41.01 16.96 -33.07
C GLY A 290 -39.69 17.71 -33.15
#